data_AF-A0A1V8SST2-F1
#
_entry.id   AF-A0A1V8SST2-F1
#
_cell.length_a   1.000
_cell.length_b   1.000
_cell.length_c   1.000
_cell.angle_alpha   90.00
_cell.angle_beta   90.00
_cell.angle_gamma   90.00
#
_symmetry.space_group_name_H-M   'P 1'
#
loop_
_entity.id
_entity.type
_entity.pdbx_description
1 polymer ?
#
loop_
_entity_poly.entity_id
_entity_poly.type
_entity_poly.pdbx_seq_one_letter_code
_entity_poly.pdbx_strand_id
1 'polypeptide(L)'
;MDIMYSYIAPLYCLSLCLVLPDSTNLTLNANAYYLPSDLSSTNPQIKTLSLSLNNYLHGRSILPILAASFDAVTPPDIRSRFDNQPFDVMPTDPNLLTELQANVKSGNYDGVLIGWCLRGYPERTALFEAIVNAVVESKDARTKLMFCTGQEDLGKAILRTFSSEALVDNE
;
A
#
# COMPACT_ATOMS: atom_id res chain seq x y z
N MET A 1 -34.67 5.44 55.11
CA MET A 1 -33.84 4.91 54.03
C MET A 1 -34.03 5.70 52.75
N ASP A 2 -33.30 6.76 52.45
CA ASP A 2 -32.65 7.84 53.19
C ASP A 2 -32.26 8.83 52.06
N ILE A 3 -32.91 10.02 51.97
CA ILE A 3 -32.40 11.31 52.49
C ILE A 3 -31.21 11.79 51.61
N MET A 4 -31.20 12.89 50.86
CA MET A 4 -31.60 14.29 51.14
C MET A 4 -31.50 15.15 49.85
N TYR A 5 -32.38 16.17 49.76
CA TYR A 5 -32.15 17.62 49.50
C TYR A 5 -30.97 18.06 48.59
N SER A 6 -30.96 19.20 47.90
CA SER A 6 -31.85 20.31 47.56
C SER A 6 -30.89 21.40 47.02
N TYR A 7 -31.32 22.18 46.01
CA TYR A 7 -30.92 23.57 45.73
C TYR A 7 -29.41 23.99 45.66
N ILE A 8 -29.07 24.71 44.58
CA ILE A 8 -28.51 26.09 44.57
C ILE A 8 -27.95 26.36 43.15
N ALA A 9 -28.59 27.28 42.42
CA ALA A 9 -27.93 28.21 41.49
C ALA A 9 -27.75 29.54 42.25
N PRO A 10 -27.14 30.63 41.72
CA PRO A 10 -26.28 30.87 40.55
C PRO A 10 -25.02 31.69 40.95
N LEU A 11 -24.20 32.21 40.02
CA LEU A 11 -23.58 33.55 40.16
C LEU A 11 -22.97 34.06 38.84
N TYR A 12 -23.41 35.26 38.50
CA TYR A 12 -22.94 36.14 37.43
C TYR A 12 -21.57 36.73 37.74
N CYS A 13 -20.81 37.12 36.71
CA CYS A 13 -20.12 38.41 36.73
C CYS A 13 -19.83 38.92 35.30
N LEU A 14 -20.52 40.00 34.93
CA LEU A 14 -20.12 40.90 33.84
C LEU A 14 -18.85 41.66 34.24
N SER A 15 -17.96 41.93 33.28
CA SER A 15 -17.36 43.27 33.21
C SER A 15 -16.97 43.62 31.79
N LEU A 16 -17.61 44.68 31.32
CA LEU A 16 -17.36 45.47 30.13
C LEU A 16 -16.21 46.44 30.44
N CYS A 17 -15.20 46.57 29.58
CA CYS A 17 -14.45 47.83 29.47
C CYS A 17 -13.81 47.98 28.08
N LEU A 18 -14.42 48.86 27.29
CA LEU A 18 -13.90 49.50 26.09
C LEU A 18 -12.81 50.51 26.48
N VAL A 19 -11.61 50.41 25.90
CA VAL A 19 -10.73 51.56 25.57
C VAL A 19 -9.85 51.20 24.36
N LEU A 20 -10.14 51.79 23.20
CA LEU A 20 -9.18 52.07 22.10
C LEU A 20 -8.33 53.30 22.51
N PRO A 21 -7.12 53.60 21.97
CA PRO A 21 -6.72 53.38 20.58
C PRO A 21 -5.22 53.05 20.31
N ASP A 22 -4.94 52.92 19.00
CA ASP A 22 -3.65 53.08 18.32
C ASP A 22 -2.53 52.07 18.60
N SER A 23 -2.28 51.19 17.63
CA SER A 23 -1.44 51.57 16.49
C SER A 23 -1.13 50.37 15.61
N THR A 24 -1.02 50.66 14.31
CA THR A 24 -0.42 49.84 13.24
C THR A 24 -1.22 48.66 12.65
N ASN A 25 -1.76 48.94 11.45
CA ASN A 25 -1.98 48.05 10.30
C ASN A 25 -1.66 46.56 10.51
N LEU A 26 -2.70 45.72 10.52
CA LEU A 26 -2.64 44.39 9.91
C LEU A 26 -3.97 44.12 9.20
N THR A 27 -3.89 44.16 7.87
CA THR A 27 -4.90 43.68 6.92
C THR A 27 -5.46 42.32 7.31
N LEU A 28 -6.77 42.12 7.11
CA LEU A 28 -7.46 40.84 7.20
C LEU A 28 -6.60 39.73 6.56
N ASN A 29 -6.37 38.64 7.30
CA ASN A 29 -6.12 37.37 6.64
C ASN A 29 -6.88 36.25 7.34
N ALA A 30 -7.55 35.46 6.52
CA ALA A 30 -8.36 34.34 6.90
C ALA A 30 -7.49 33.32 7.63
N ASN A 31 -7.83 33.01 8.88
CA ASN A 31 -7.35 31.80 9.53
C ASN A 31 -8.09 30.61 8.92
N ALA A 32 -7.73 30.30 7.67
CA ALA A 32 -7.71 28.93 7.20
C ALA A 32 -6.84 28.17 8.20
N TYR A 33 -7.42 27.20 8.88
CA TYR A 33 -6.66 26.23 9.65
C TYR A 33 -5.72 25.52 8.68
N TYR A 34 -4.49 26.01 8.57
CA TYR A 34 -3.38 25.30 7.96
C TYR A 34 -3.16 24.06 8.81
N LEU A 35 -3.72 22.94 8.39
CA LEU A 35 -3.15 21.64 8.72
C LEU A 35 -1.71 21.67 8.18
N PRO A 36 -0.69 21.35 8.99
CA PRO A 36 0.66 21.25 8.48
C PRO A 36 0.67 20.20 7.36
N SER A 37 1.04 20.62 6.15
CA SER A 37 1.20 19.79 4.97
C SER A 37 2.44 18.90 5.05
N ASP A 38 2.78 18.43 6.25
CA ASP A 38 4.02 17.71 6.54
C ASP A 38 3.76 16.54 7.50
N LEU A 39 2.83 15.69 7.08
CA LEU A 39 2.85 14.27 7.38
C LEU A 39 2.82 13.56 6.03
N SER A 40 3.87 13.77 5.24
CA SER A 40 4.36 12.71 4.36
C SER A 40 4.60 11.52 5.27
N SER A 41 3.60 10.64 5.42
CA SER A 41 3.78 9.40 6.12
C SER A 41 4.92 8.68 5.42
N THR A 42 6.10 8.68 6.03
CA THR A 42 7.16 7.73 5.72
C THR A 42 6.74 6.37 6.25
N ASN A 43 5.52 5.94 5.90
CA ASN A 43 5.08 4.58 6.11
C ASN A 43 5.91 3.77 5.10
N PRO A 44 6.75 2.81 5.54
CA PRO A 44 7.55 2.05 4.59
C PRO A 44 6.60 1.41 3.58
N GLN A 45 6.70 1.84 2.32
CA GLN A 45 5.93 1.21 1.24
C GLN A 45 6.48 -0.19 1.06
N ILE A 46 5.68 -1.19 1.38
CA ILE A 46 5.97 -2.60 1.13
C ILE A 46 6.09 -2.75 -0.37
N LYS A 47 7.31 -3.00 -0.84
CA LYS A 47 7.62 -3.04 -2.26
C LYS A 47 7.47 -4.45 -2.78
N THR A 48 6.54 -4.66 -3.69
CA THR A 48 6.27 -5.97 -4.29
C THR A 48 6.56 -5.99 -5.79
N LEU A 49 7.04 -7.13 -6.28
CA LEU A 49 7.16 -7.40 -7.71
C LEU A 49 6.12 -8.43 -8.12
N SER A 50 5.26 -8.12 -9.09
CA SER A 50 4.22 -9.01 -9.59
C SER A 50 4.56 -9.51 -10.99
N LEU A 51 4.95 -10.78 -11.09
CA LEU A 51 5.32 -11.42 -12.36
C LEU A 51 4.07 -11.95 -13.05
N SER A 52 3.88 -11.60 -14.32
CA SER A 52 2.66 -11.97 -15.04
C SER A 52 2.84 -12.21 -16.53
N LEU A 53 2.11 -13.20 -17.07
CA LEU A 53 1.93 -13.40 -18.51
C LEU A 53 0.81 -12.56 -19.13
N ASN A 54 0.15 -11.70 -18.36
CA ASN A 54 -1.04 -10.98 -18.80
C ASN A 54 -0.79 -10.09 -20.03
N ASN A 55 0.37 -9.43 -20.10
CA ASN A 55 0.70 -8.60 -21.26
C ASN A 55 0.94 -9.46 -22.51
N TYR A 56 1.64 -10.59 -22.38
CA TYR A 56 1.82 -11.53 -23.48
C TYR A 56 0.50 -12.10 -24.02
N LEU A 57 -0.44 -12.46 -23.14
CA LEU A 57 -1.71 -13.11 -23.53
C LEU A 57 -2.81 -12.12 -23.95
N HIS A 58 -2.80 -10.92 -23.38
CA HIS A 58 -3.93 -9.98 -23.48
C HIS A 58 -3.51 -8.55 -23.88
N GLY A 59 -2.22 -8.30 -24.11
CA GLY A 59 -1.70 -7.00 -24.56
C GLY A 59 -1.87 -5.86 -23.56
N ARG A 60 -1.99 -6.16 -22.26
CA ARG A 60 -2.24 -5.17 -21.20
C ARG A 60 -1.48 -5.48 -19.91
N SER A 61 -1.15 -4.43 -19.16
CA SER A 61 -0.49 -4.56 -17.85
C SER A 61 -1.37 -5.29 -16.83
N ILE A 62 -0.74 -5.99 -15.88
CA ILE A 62 -1.43 -6.59 -14.72
C ILE A 62 -1.84 -5.55 -13.67
N LEU A 63 -1.25 -4.34 -13.64
CA LEU A 63 -1.48 -3.39 -12.55
C LEU A 63 -2.95 -3.01 -12.32
N PRO A 64 -3.78 -2.71 -13.35
CA PRO A 64 -5.19 -2.42 -13.13
C PRO A 64 -5.96 -3.60 -12.53
N ILE A 65 -5.58 -4.82 -12.90
CA ILE A 65 -6.18 -6.06 -12.41
C ILE A 65 -5.78 -6.30 -10.95
N LEU A 66 -4.49 -6.11 -10.63
CA LEU A 66 -3.98 -6.22 -9.28
C LEU A 66 -4.63 -5.17 -8.36
N ALA A 67 -4.72 -3.92 -8.81
CA ALA A 67 -5.37 -2.84 -8.06
C ALA A 67 -6.83 -3.19 -7.73
N ALA A 68 -7.62 -3.61 -8.73
CA ALA A 68 -9.00 -4.03 -8.52
C ALA A 68 -9.12 -5.25 -7.59
N SER A 69 -8.20 -6.22 -7.70
CA SER A 69 -8.14 -7.38 -6.79
C SER A 69 -7.83 -6.96 -5.35
N PHE A 70 -6.95 -5.98 -5.16
CA PHE A 70 -6.60 -5.40 -3.85
C PHE A 70 -7.76 -4.63 -3.24
N ASP A 71 -8.36 -3.72 -4.01
CA ASP A 71 -9.50 -2.88 -3.60
C ASP A 71 -10.72 -3.72 -3.19
N ALA A 72 -10.87 -4.93 -3.75
CA ALA A 72 -11.94 -5.85 -3.40
C ALA A 72 -11.78 -6.49 -2.00
N VAL A 73 -10.58 -6.46 -1.41
CA VAL A 73 -10.26 -7.20 -0.19
C VAL A 73 -9.65 -6.34 0.92
N THR A 74 -9.39 -5.06 0.66
CA THR A 74 -8.79 -4.15 1.64
C THR A 74 -9.22 -2.70 1.43
N PRO A 75 -9.30 -1.90 2.49
CA PRO A 75 -9.59 -0.48 2.37
C PRO A 75 -8.39 0.33 1.81
N PRO A 76 -8.63 1.54 1.26
CA PRO A 76 -7.62 2.31 0.54
C PRO A 76 -6.39 2.71 1.37
N ASP A 77 -6.54 2.88 2.68
CA ASP A 77 -5.47 3.20 3.63
C ASP A 77 -4.44 2.06 3.71
N ILE A 78 -4.89 0.81 3.80
CA ILE A 78 -4.02 -0.35 3.76
C ILE A 78 -3.40 -0.52 2.37
N ARG A 79 -4.18 -0.35 1.29
CA ARG A 79 -3.66 -0.41 -0.08
C ARG A 79 -2.52 0.60 -0.32
N SER A 80 -2.62 1.79 0.24
CA SER A 80 -1.63 2.86 0.05
C SER A 80 -0.24 2.51 0.58
N ARG A 81 -0.12 1.50 1.44
CA ARG A 81 1.14 0.99 1.99
C ARG A 81 1.91 0.08 1.04
N PHE A 82 1.35 -0.29 -0.11
CA PHE A 82 1.98 -1.21 -1.05
C PHE A 82 2.42 -0.50 -2.34
N ASP A 83 3.71 -0.60 -2.66
CA ASP A 83 4.25 -0.25 -3.97
C ASP A 83 4.37 -1.51 -4.84
N ASN A 84 3.38 -1.71 -5.71
CA ASN A 84 3.31 -2.89 -6.56
C ASN A 84 3.91 -2.59 -7.94
N GLN A 85 5.03 -3.23 -8.25
CA GLN A 85 5.72 -3.13 -9.54
C GLN A 85 5.36 -4.32 -10.42
N PRO A 86 4.98 -4.11 -11.68
CA PRO A 86 4.72 -5.22 -12.60
C PRO A 86 6.03 -5.71 -13.22
N PHE A 87 6.11 -7.01 -13.47
CA PHE A 87 7.11 -7.59 -14.35
C PHE A 87 6.39 -8.42 -15.41
N ASP A 88 6.47 -7.97 -16.67
CA ASP A 88 5.85 -8.67 -17.77
C ASP A 88 6.70 -9.85 -18.20
N VAL A 89 6.15 -11.05 -18.08
CA VAL A 89 6.78 -12.27 -18.56
C VAL A 89 6.49 -12.39 -20.06
N MET A 90 7.55 -12.32 -20.86
CA MET A 90 7.49 -12.49 -22.31
C MET A 90 8.22 -13.77 -22.71
N PRO A 91 7.52 -14.91 -22.92
CA PRO A 91 8.17 -16.20 -23.24
C PRO A 91 8.98 -16.21 -24.53
N THR A 92 8.71 -15.24 -25.41
CA THR A 92 9.42 -15.05 -26.68
C THR A 92 10.73 -14.28 -26.52
N ASP A 93 10.97 -13.68 -25.35
CA ASP A 93 12.19 -12.94 -25.06
C ASP A 93 13.30 -13.90 -24.60
N PRO A 94 14.41 -14.01 -25.35
CA PRO A 94 15.53 -14.88 -24.95
C PRO A 94 16.24 -14.41 -23.67
N ASN A 95 16.12 -13.13 -23.29
CA ASN A 95 16.80 -12.56 -22.12
C ASN A 95 15.93 -12.54 -20.85
N LEU A 96 14.67 -13.00 -20.93
CA LEU A 96 13.68 -12.95 -19.86
C LEU A 96 14.23 -13.31 -18.48
N LEU A 97 14.92 -14.46 -18.37
CA LEU A 97 15.41 -14.94 -17.08
C LEU A 97 16.56 -14.07 -16.57
N THR A 98 17.48 -13.66 -17.43
CA THR A 98 18.60 -12.80 -17.04
C THR A 98 18.12 -11.42 -16.58
N GLU A 99 17.15 -10.84 -17.30
CA GLU A 99 16.53 -9.56 -16.92
C GLU A 99 15.75 -9.68 -15.62
N LEU A 100 15.00 -10.77 -15.43
CA LEU A 100 14.30 -11.03 -14.19
C LEU A 100 15.27 -11.12 -13.00
N GLN A 101 16.35 -11.88 -13.14
CA GLN A 101 17.37 -12.02 -12.09
C GLN A 101 17.99 -10.65 -11.74
N ALA A 102 18.33 -9.83 -12.75
CA ALA A 102 18.88 -8.50 -12.55
C ALA A 102 17.87 -7.56 -11.86
N ASN A 103 16.60 -7.61 -12.26
CA ASN A 103 15.53 -6.83 -11.67
C ASN A 103 15.31 -7.21 -10.20
N VAL A 104 15.22 -8.51 -9.89
CA VAL A 104 15.05 -9.01 -8.51
C VAL A 104 16.22 -8.59 -7.63
N LYS A 105 17.47 -8.70 -8.11
CA LYS A 105 18.68 -8.31 -7.36
C LYS A 105 18.75 -6.81 -7.06
N SER A 106 18.39 -5.98 -8.03
CA SER A 106 18.50 -4.51 -7.91
C SER A 106 17.29 -3.86 -7.24
N GLY A 107 16.14 -4.51 -7.31
CA GLY A 107 14.86 -3.91 -6.95
C GLY A 107 14.60 -3.79 -5.45
N ASN A 108 15.35 -4.48 -4.58
CA ASN A 108 15.17 -4.50 -3.13
C ASN A 108 13.71 -4.78 -2.72
N TYR A 109 13.10 -5.81 -3.30
CA TYR A 109 11.69 -6.14 -3.06
C TYR A 109 11.49 -6.82 -1.69
N ASP A 110 10.44 -6.42 -0.98
CA ASP A 110 9.97 -7.11 0.22
C ASP A 110 9.25 -8.41 -0.14
N GLY A 111 8.55 -8.42 -1.29
CA GLY A 111 7.80 -9.57 -1.77
C GLY A 111 7.85 -9.74 -3.28
N VAL A 112 7.89 -10.99 -3.74
CA VAL A 112 7.73 -11.33 -5.16
C VAL A 112 6.52 -12.23 -5.31
N LEU A 113 5.50 -11.73 -6.01
CA LEU A 113 4.30 -12.46 -6.37
C LEU A 113 4.51 -13.15 -7.72
N ILE A 114 4.56 -14.47 -7.67
CA ILE A 114 4.70 -15.35 -8.83
C ILE A 114 3.37 -16.07 -9.02
N GLY A 115 2.61 -15.64 -10.01
CA GLY A 115 1.32 -16.26 -10.27
C GLY A 115 0.48 -15.45 -11.24
N TRP A 116 -0.74 -15.90 -11.47
CA TRP A 116 -1.59 -15.50 -12.60
C TRP A 116 -1.00 -15.86 -13.97
N CYS A 117 -1.81 -16.41 -14.89
CA CYS A 117 -1.45 -16.83 -16.26
C CYS A 117 -0.19 -17.73 -16.44
N LEU A 118 0.61 -17.94 -15.40
CA LEU A 118 1.80 -18.80 -15.32
C LEU A 118 1.41 -20.14 -14.72
N ARG A 119 0.71 -20.11 -13.57
CA ARG A 119 0.16 -21.29 -12.92
C ARG A 119 -1.21 -21.70 -13.45
N GLY A 120 -1.93 -20.76 -14.10
CA GLY A 120 -3.24 -21.01 -14.71
C GLY A 120 -3.19 -21.74 -16.06
N TYR A 121 -2.00 -21.95 -16.62
CA TYR A 121 -1.76 -22.58 -17.92
C TYR A 121 -0.78 -23.75 -17.73
N PRO A 122 -1.27 -24.98 -17.47
CA PRO A 122 -0.43 -26.13 -17.14
C PRO A 122 0.64 -26.44 -18.19
N GLU A 123 0.40 -26.14 -19.46
CA GLU A 123 1.38 -26.29 -20.54
C GLU A 123 2.62 -25.38 -20.38
N ARG A 124 2.56 -24.40 -19.48
CA ARG A 124 3.66 -23.47 -19.15
C ARG A 124 4.37 -23.80 -17.84
N THR A 125 4.17 -25.00 -17.30
CA THR A 125 4.81 -25.45 -16.05
C THR A 125 6.33 -25.29 -16.09
N ALA A 126 6.99 -25.65 -17.19
CA ALA A 126 8.44 -25.50 -17.32
C ALA A 126 8.90 -24.03 -17.24
N LEU A 127 8.13 -23.11 -17.83
CA LEU A 127 8.42 -21.66 -17.73
C LEU A 127 8.20 -21.16 -16.31
N PHE A 128 7.12 -21.60 -15.65
CA PHE A 128 6.87 -21.27 -14.25
C PHE A 128 8.01 -21.74 -13.34
N GLU A 129 8.48 -22.98 -13.49
CA GLU A 129 9.61 -23.52 -12.73
C GLU A 129 10.90 -22.73 -12.98
N ALA A 130 11.20 -22.40 -14.24
CA ALA A 130 12.37 -21.58 -14.59
C ALA A 130 12.33 -20.19 -13.95
N ILE A 131 11.15 -19.55 -13.93
CA ILE A 131 10.94 -18.25 -13.27
C ILE A 131 11.13 -18.37 -11.75
N VAL A 132 10.54 -19.39 -11.12
CA VAL A 132 10.68 -19.60 -9.68
C VAL A 132 12.15 -19.79 -9.31
N ASN A 133 12.88 -20.61 -10.06
CA ASN A 133 14.31 -20.82 -9.85
C ASN A 133 15.10 -19.50 -9.99
N ALA A 134 14.85 -18.74 -11.06
CA ALA A 134 15.50 -17.46 -11.29
C ALA A 134 15.29 -16.46 -10.14
N VAL A 135 14.06 -16.38 -9.61
CA VAL A 135 13.75 -15.51 -8.45
C VAL A 135 14.43 -16.04 -7.19
N VAL A 136 14.35 -17.34 -6.90
CA VAL A 136 14.97 -17.96 -5.70
C VAL A 136 16.47 -17.73 -5.67
N GLU A 137 17.16 -17.84 -6.81
CA GLU A 137 18.60 -17.61 -6.94
C GLU A 137 19.01 -16.13 -6.79
N SER A 138 18.08 -15.22 -6.99
CA SER A 138 18.36 -13.78 -7.12
C SER A 138 17.82 -12.92 -5.98
N LYS A 139 16.83 -13.42 -5.25
CA LYS A 139 16.17 -12.69 -4.18
C LYS A 139 17.04 -12.57 -2.94
N ASP A 140 16.80 -11.54 -2.16
CA ASP A 140 17.36 -11.46 -0.81
C ASP A 140 16.73 -12.50 0.12
N ALA A 141 17.43 -12.82 1.21
CA ALA A 141 16.92 -13.70 2.26
C ALA A 141 15.59 -13.20 2.86
N ARG A 142 15.43 -11.87 2.97
CA ARG A 142 14.22 -11.21 3.49
C ARG A 142 13.04 -11.20 2.52
N THR A 143 13.29 -11.30 1.22
CA THR A 143 12.24 -11.23 0.20
C THR A 143 11.33 -12.45 0.31
N LYS A 144 10.05 -12.20 0.55
CA LYS A 144 9.02 -13.23 0.66
C LYS A 144 8.52 -13.64 -0.73
N LEU A 145 8.34 -14.95 -0.93
CA LEU A 145 7.73 -15.48 -2.17
C LEU A 145 6.25 -15.70 -1.95
N MET A 146 5.45 -15.23 -2.90
CA MET A 146 4.00 -15.35 -2.88
C MET A 146 3.53 -16.03 -4.16
N PHE A 147 2.52 -16.86 -4.03
CA PHE A 147 1.93 -17.57 -5.18
C PHE A 147 0.43 -17.34 -5.21
N CYS A 148 -0.11 -17.14 -6.40
CA CYS A 148 -1.55 -17.06 -6.63
C CYS A 148 -1.96 -17.93 -7.83
N THR A 149 -3.20 -18.44 -7.78
CA THR A 149 -3.76 -19.29 -8.84
C THR A 149 -4.74 -18.54 -9.76
N GLY A 150 -5.43 -17.53 -9.24
CA GLY A 150 -6.51 -16.80 -9.92
C GLY A 150 -6.42 -15.29 -9.73
N GLN A 151 -7.28 -14.55 -10.44
CA GLN A 151 -7.28 -13.08 -10.46
C GLN A 151 -7.73 -12.52 -9.10
N GLU A 152 -8.74 -13.16 -8.53
CA GLU A 152 -9.33 -12.90 -7.22
C GLU A 152 -8.38 -13.17 -6.05
N ASP A 153 -7.26 -13.84 -6.32
CA ASP A 153 -6.28 -14.23 -5.31
C ASP A 153 -5.05 -13.31 -5.29
N LEU A 154 -4.89 -12.41 -6.27
CA LEU A 154 -3.75 -11.50 -6.35
C LEU A 154 -3.60 -10.62 -5.09
N GLY A 155 -4.65 -9.85 -4.75
CA GLY A 155 -4.62 -8.99 -3.56
C GLY A 155 -4.57 -9.80 -2.26
N LYS A 156 -5.30 -10.92 -2.19
CA LYS A 156 -5.33 -11.81 -1.01
C LYS A 156 -3.98 -12.44 -0.73
N ALA A 157 -3.25 -12.86 -1.77
CA ALA A 157 -1.93 -13.46 -1.62
C ALA A 157 -0.94 -12.48 -1.00
N ILE A 158 -0.95 -11.22 -1.44
CA ILE A 158 -0.08 -10.17 -0.88
C ILE A 158 -0.47 -9.88 0.57
N LEU A 159 -1.76 -9.65 0.83
CA LEU A 159 -2.22 -9.34 2.19
C LEU A 159 -1.91 -10.49 3.15
N ARG A 160 -2.22 -11.74 2.81
CA ARG A 160 -1.91 -12.89 3.67
C ARG A 160 -0.42 -12.96 4.08
N THR A 161 0.47 -12.49 3.22
CA THR A 161 1.92 -12.51 3.46
C THR A 161 2.41 -11.30 4.27
N PHE A 162 1.71 -10.17 4.19
CA PHE A 162 2.12 -8.89 4.78
C PHE A 162 1.10 -8.28 5.75
N SER A 163 0.06 -9.02 6.16
CA SER A 163 -1.02 -8.50 7.01
C SER A 163 -0.49 -7.90 8.30
N SER A 164 0.51 -8.52 8.92
CA SER A 164 1.14 -7.99 10.13
C SER A 164 1.80 -6.63 9.87
N GLU A 165 2.59 -6.52 8.82
CA GLU A 165 3.35 -5.33 8.44
C GLU A 165 2.46 -4.21 7.93
N ALA A 166 1.35 -4.56 7.29
CA ALA A 166 0.37 -3.62 6.76
C ALA A 166 -0.53 -3.04 7.86
N LEU A 167 -0.69 -3.74 8.99
CA LEU A 167 -1.53 -3.32 10.13
C LEU A 167 -0.74 -2.66 11.27
N VAL A 168 0.59 -2.55 11.18
CA VAL A 168 1.37 -1.80 12.18
C VAL A 168 1.11 -0.30 11.97
N ASP A 169 0.14 0.23 12.68
CA ASP A 169 0.05 1.64 13.04
C ASP A 169 0.72 1.83 14.38
N ASN A 170 1.70 2.74 14.44
CA ASN A 170 2.39 3.29 15.61
C ASN A 170 1.83 2.84 16.98
N GLU A 171 2.54 1.94 17.67
CA GLU A 171 2.61 2.00 19.14
C GLU A 171 3.59 3.10 19.57
#